data_AF-A0A8J9ZS79-F1
#
_entry.id   AF-A0A8J9ZS79-F1
#
_cell.length_a   1.000
_cell.length_b   1.000
_cell.length_c   1.000
_cell.angle_alpha   90.00
_cell.angle_beta   90.00
_cell.angle_gamma   90.00
#
_symmetry.space_group_name_H-M   'P 1'
#
loop_
_entity.id
_entity.type
_entity.pdbx_description
1 polymer ?
#
loop_
_entity_poly.entity_id
_entity_poly.type
_entity_poly.pdbx_seq_one_letter_code
_entity_poly.pdbx_strand_id
1 'polypeptide(L)'
;MATIRKSAKSCETDKTGDNLVQRRSLLASHTRQTINSEVNLSFLLPVQLTGSSAVRDVFQQDATEGSLPARHSTVSFLGDARAGKKSDVVFCVENSIPLRHDDQARLLQRNIMEVASSFFQSKRHIPIKWLKVSDFINKYKSSSTDTCLLDKRTLFDKLRQEGVVEAEDEGEVFEQMLKFYDEIGEVKVMGDIVVLNLKALVQLVVELVELECDDHELGIVHVSSLRRIWTFSTVENFYCTITLFERYDILCQISKEQYLVPLLLETSEETTNMEGKQEETGNHASAFWDTAESDTVLYFKFYKFYPEAIFLRLLARCLSISQRTHDLGRGADRDVYRNVGRFYQGHDFYYKIELVCQSVMQNMIQVTVKCAPNKGPYSLLSRLHKDLQQIRDRDFPYLNYTVGLPCPACSFSCSREEESELIPPHILRVAGHDEDLPRPGDKITLMCRGKTFEVDLGEHVST
;
A
#
# COMPACT_ATOMS: atom_id res chain seq x y z
N MET A 1 -5.33 -12.83 70.02
CA MET A 1 -6.51 -12.05 69.59
C MET A 1 -6.06 -11.10 68.49
N ALA A 2 -6.57 -11.05 67.27
CA ALA A 2 -7.48 -11.93 66.53
C ALA A 2 -7.09 -11.80 65.04
N THR A 3 -7.14 -12.93 64.36
CA THR A 3 -6.80 -13.18 62.96
C THR A 3 -7.86 -12.58 62.03
N ILE A 4 -7.45 -11.92 60.93
CA ILE A 4 -8.34 -11.71 59.79
C ILE A 4 -7.65 -12.22 58.52
N ARG A 5 -8.18 -13.36 58.05
CA ARG A 5 -7.96 -13.99 56.75
C ARG A 5 -8.46 -13.07 55.65
N LYS A 6 -7.71 -12.95 54.54
CA LYS A 6 -8.32 -12.61 53.24
C LYS A 6 -8.12 -13.76 52.26
N SER A 7 -9.27 -14.19 51.76
CA SER A 7 -9.54 -15.31 50.88
C SER A 7 -8.86 -15.13 49.53
N ALA A 8 -8.22 -16.19 49.05
CA ALA A 8 -8.01 -16.41 47.63
C ALA A 8 -9.38 -16.49 46.93
N LYS A 9 -9.53 -15.81 45.80
CA LYS A 9 -10.54 -16.09 44.78
C LYS A 9 -9.80 -16.23 43.46
N SER A 10 -9.54 -17.47 43.08
CA SER A 10 -9.27 -17.84 41.69
C SER A 10 -10.54 -17.55 40.89
N CYS A 11 -10.47 -16.62 39.96
CA CYS A 11 -11.51 -16.44 38.94
C CYS A 11 -10.89 -16.89 37.62
N GLU A 12 -11.30 -18.07 37.16
CA GLU A 12 -11.01 -18.60 35.83
C GLU A 12 -11.33 -17.53 34.78
N THR A 13 -10.31 -17.09 34.06
CA THR A 13 -10.41 -16.25 32.86
C THR A 13 -9.83 -17.04 31.71
N ASP A 14 -10.50 -18.15 31.37
CA ASP A 14 -9.93 -19.15 30.47
C ASP A 14 -10.95 -19.57 29.40
N LYS A 15 -11.63 -18.59 28.77
CA LYS A 15 -12.46 -18.81 27.56
C LYS A 15 -12.52 -17.63 26.57
N THR A 16 -11.95 -16.47 26.88
CA THR A 16 -12.06 -15.26 26.03
C THR A 16 -10.79 -14.96 25.21
N GLY A 17 -9.62 -15.47 25.62
CA GLY A 17 -8.34 -15.26 24.93
C GLY A 17 -8.23 -16.02 23.60
N ASP A 18 -8.75 -17.26 23.54
CA ASP A 18 -8.60 -18.12 22.36
C ASP A 18 -9.31 -17.57 21.11
N ASN A 19 -10.44 -16.88 21.27
CA ASN A 19 -11.17 -16.28 20.15
C ASN A 19 -10.47 -15.04 19.56
N LEU A 20 -9.69 -14.31 20.37
CA LEU A 20 -8.99 -13.09 19.96
C LEU A 20 -7.67 -13.46 19.26
N VAL A 21 -6.96 -14.46 19.78
CA VAL A 21 -5.73 -15.01 19.17
C VAL A 21 -6.04 -15.71 17.85
N GLN A 22 -7.14 -16.48 17.76
CA GLN A 22 -7.54 -17.16 16.53
C GLN A 22 -8.03 -16.16 15.45
N ARG A 23 -8.70 -15.07 15.84
CA ARG A 23 -9.09 -13.98 14.93
C ARG A 23 -7.90 -13.14 14.45
N ARG A 24 -6.93 -12.84 15.32
CA ARG A 24 -5.67 -12.16 14.95
C ARG A 24 -4.78 -13.03 14.07
N SER A 25 -4.78 -14.36 14.27
CA SER A 25 -4.10 -15.31 13.39
C SER A 25 -4.73 -15.37 11.99
N LEU A 26 -6.06 -15.30 11.91
CA LEU A 26 -6.78 -15.16 10.64
C LEU A 26 -6.55 -13.80 9.98
N LEU A 27 -6.49 -12.72 10.76
CA LEU A 27 -6.15 -11.37 10.29
C LEU A 27 -4.69 -11.33 9.81
N ALA A 28 -3.74 -11.96 10.50
CA ALA A 28 -2.34 -12.05 10.07
C ALA A 28 -2.18 -12.94 8.82
N SER A 29 -3.00 -13.99 8.67
CA SER A 29 -3.03 -14.83 7.46
C SER A 29 -3.64 -14.09 6.26
N HIS A 30 -4.76 -13.39 6.47
CA HIS A 30 -5.40 -12.55 5.46
C HIS A 30 -4.48 -11.37 5.12
N THR A 31 -3.93 -10.66 6.11
CA THR A 31 -2.95 -9.59 5.95
C THR A 31 -1.64 -10.08 5.35
N ARG A 32 -1.19 -11.34 5.53
CA ARG A 32 -0.05 -11.91 4.77
C ARG A 32 -0.39 -12.18 3.30
N GLN A 33 -1.62 -12.57 2.99
CA GLN A 33 -2.08 -12.73 1.60
C GLN A 33 -2.29 -11.36 0.93
N THR A 34 -2.93 -10.44 1.64
CA THR A 34 -3.13 -9.02 1.35
C THR A 34 -1.81 -8.26 1.24
N ILE A 35 -0.80 -8.48 2.09
CA ILE A 35 0.50 -7.77 1.97
C ILE A 35 1.21 -8.16 0.67
N ASN A 36 1.14 -9.43 0.27
CA ASN A 36 1.70 -9.90 -0.99
C ASN A 36 0.91 -9.42 -2.23
N SER A 37 -0.39 -9.12 -2.10
CA SER A 37 -1.23 -8.63 -3.21
C SER A 37 -1.49 -7.10 -3.21
N GLU A 38 -1.40 -6.42 -2.08
CA GLU A 38 -1.85 -5.04 -1.84
C GLU A 38 -0.71 -4.05 -1.53
N VAL A 39 0.45 -4.53 -1.04
CA VAL A 39 1.63 -3.65 -0.95
C VAL A 39 2.18 -3.35 -2.35
N ASN A 40 1.76 -4.10 -3.38
CA ASN A 40 2.02 -3.90 -4.80
C ASN A 40 3.31 -3.12 -5.08
N LEU A 41 4.42 -3.66 -4.58
CA LEU A 41 5.77 -3.16 -4.82
C LEU A 41 6.14 -3.47 -6.26
N SER A 42 5.42 -2.90 -7.24
CA SER A 42 5.63 -3.05 -8.68
C SER A 42 6.27 -4.39 -9.05
N PHE A 43 5.56 -5.49 -8.78
CA PHE A 43 5.92 -6.80 -9.32
C PHE A 43 5.48 -6.82 -10.77
N LEU A 44 6.23 -6.13 -11.63
CA LEU A 44 6.08 -6.26 -13.06
C LEU A 44 6.62 -7.62 -13.46
N LEU A 45 5.73 -8.57 -13.72
CA LEU A 45 5.94 -9.48 -14.84
C LEU A 45 5.78 -8.63 -16.11
N PRO A 46 6.81 -8.48 -16.96
CA PRO A 46 6.68 -7.68 -18.17
C PRO A 46 5.80 -8.43 -19.17
N VAL A 47 4.53 -8.03 -19.29
CA VAL A 47 3.70 -8.36 -20.45
C VAL A 47 3.77 -7.17 -21.40
N GLN A 48 4.82 -7.15 -22.23
CA GLN A 48 4.83 -6.37 -23.46
C GLN A 48 5.20 -7.30 -24.63
N LEU A 49 4.17 -7.97 -25.15
CA LEU A 49 4.11 -8.33 -26.56
C LEU A 49 3.22 -7.30 -27.24
N THR A 50 3.82 -6.38 -27.99
CA THR A 50 3.24 -5.81 -29.22
C THR A 50 4.30 -4.96 -29.91
N GLY A 51 4.64 -5.31 -31.15
CA GLY A 51 5.38 -4.43 -32.06
C GLY A 51 6.75 -4.90 -32.51
N SER A 52 6.85 -6.10 -33.11
CA SER A 52 8.00 -6.44 -33.96
C SER A 52 7.76 -5.97 -35.39
N SER A 53 8.72 -5.26 -35.99
CA SER A 53 9.00 -5.41 -37.43
C SER A 53 10.44 -5.08 -37.90
N ALA A 54 11.35 -4.61 -37.04
CA ALA A 54 12.76 -4.43 -37.42
C ALA A 54 13.56 -5.71 -37.11
N VAL A 55 13.26 -6.72 -37.90
CA VAL A 55 13.97 -7.98 -38.03
C VAL A 55 15.21 -7.74 -38.89
N ARG A 56 16.32 -8.38 -38.49
CA ARG A 56 17.47 -8.78 -39.32
C ARG A 56 18.35 -7.66 -39.88
N ASP A 57 19.60 -8.05 -40.03
CA ASP A 57 20.73 -7.33 -40.64
C ASP A 57 21.29 -6.26 -39.70
N VAL A 58 22.44 -6.45 -39.05
CA VAL A 58 23.73 -6.75 -39.67
C VAL A 58 24.66 -7.42 -38.64
N PHE A 59 25.30 -8.50 -39.08
CA PHE A 59 26.32 -9.28 -38.39
C PHE A 59 27.69 -8.54 -38.31
N GLN A 60 28.54 -8.98 -37.36
CA GLN A 60 30.00 -8.77 -37.24
C GLN A 60 30.42 -7.38 -36.72
N GLN A 61 31.37 -7.18 -35.78
CA GLN A 61 32.59 -7.92 -35.44
C GLN A 61 33.17 -7.39 -34.10
N ASP A 62 33.94 -8.23 -33.41
CA ASP A 62 34.97 -7.98 -32.37
C ASP A 62 34.65 -7.35 -30.99
N ALA A 63 34.90 -8.20 -29.97
CA ALA A 63 35.55 -7.96 -28.68
C ALA A 63 34.74 -7.69 -27.38
N THR A 64 35.03 -8.53 -26.38
CA THR A 64 34.88 -8.39 -24.90
C THR A 64 33.48 -8.39 -24.27
N GLU A 65 32.59 -9.28 -24.70
CA GLU A 65 31.31 -9.50 -24.00
C GLU A 65 31.12 -10.98 -23.64
N GLY A 66 30.89 -11.25 -22.35
CA GLY A 66 30.50 -12.56 -21.86
C GLY A 66 28.98 -12.69 -21.87
N SER A 67 28.44 -13.73 -22.50
CA SER A 67 27.05 -14.13 -22.29
C SER A 67 26.93 -14.79 -20.92
N LEU A 68 25.89 -14.45 -20.15
CA LEU A 68 25.51 -15.18 -18.95
C LEU A 68 25.49 -16.70 -19.23
N PRO A 69 26.28 -17.52 -18.51
CA PRO A 69 25.93 -18.91 -18.36
C PRO A 69 24.54 -18.94 -17.70
N ALA A 70 23.64 -19.80 -18.16
CA ALA A 70 22.31 -20.02 -17.58
C ALA A 70 22.31 -20.54 -16.11
N ARG A 71 23.40 -20.32 -15.37
CA ARG A 71 23.71 -20.90 -14.06
C ARG A 71 23.64 -19.91 -12.89
N HIS A 72 23.40 -18.61 -13.12
CA HIS A 72 23.46 -17.61 -12.04
C HIS A 72 22.21 -16.74 -11.86
N SER A 73 21.18 -16.89 -12.69
CA SER A 73 19.88 -16.26 -12.49
C SER A 73 18.90 -17.27 -11.88
N THR A 74 19.18 -17.70 -10.66
CA THR A 74 18.21 -18.41 -9.84
C THR A 74 17.27 -17.36 -9.27
N VAL A 75 16.20 -17.07 -10.02
CA VAL A 75 15.02 -16.36 -9.56
C VAL A 75 14.54 -17.09 -8.31
N SER A 76 14.97 -16.62 -7.14
CA SER A 76 14.66 -17.22 -5.84
C SER A 76 13.28 -16.74 -5.40
N PHE A 77 12.28 -17.00 -6.23
CA PHE A 77 10.91 -17.07 -5.77
C PHE A 77 10.74 -18.49 -5.26
N LEU A 78 10.64 -18.63 -3.93
CA LEU A 78 10.31 -19.85 -3.19
C LEU A 78 11.51 -20.74 -2.82
N GLY A 79 11.85 -20.71 -1.51
CA GLY A 79 12.57 -21.78 -0.83
C GLY A 79 14.10 -21.65 -0.85
N ASP A 80 14.68 -21.47 0.33
CA ASP A 80 16.11 -21.65 0.59
C ASP A 80 16.52 -23.08 0.19
N ALA A 81 17.25 -23.21 -0.92
CA ALA A 81 17.67 -24.49 -1.47
C ALA A 81 18.87 -25.05 -0.69
N ARG A 82 18.62 -25.56 0.51
CA ARG A 82 19.50 -26.58 1.12
C ARG A 82 19.04 -27.97 0.70
N ALA A 83 19.25 -28.30 -0.56
CA ALA A 83 19.27 -29.70 -1.03
C ALA A 83 20.29 -29.82 -2.16
N GLY A 84 21.25 -30.74 -2.00
CA GLY A 84 22.43 -30.82 -2.82
C GLY A 84 22.19 -31.30 -4.26
N LYS A 85 23.12 -30.85 -5.13
CA LYS A 85 23.44 -31.35 -6.48
C LYS A 85 22.35 -31.21 -7.57
N LYS A 86 22.74 -30.45 -8.59
CA LYS A 86 22.02 -30.04 -9.82
C LYS A 86 20.87 -29.07 -9.58
N SER A 87 20.89 -28.02 -10.39
CA SER A 87 19.97 -26.90 -10.47
C SER A 87 18.57 -27.36 -10.90
N ASP A 88 17.85 -28.02 -10.00
CA ASP A 88 16.44 -28.34 -10.22
C ASP A 88 15.61 -27.14 -9.77
N VAL A 89 14.93 -26.51 -10.73
CA VAL A 89 13.93 -25.47 -10.47
C VAL A 89 12.77 -26.13 -9.72
N VAL A 90 12.50 -25.67 -8.51
CA VAL A 90 11.44 -26.20 -7.65
C VAL A 90 10.16 -25.39 -7.87
N PHE A 91 9.03 -26.07 -8.01
CA PHE A 91 7.72 -25.44 -8.21
C PHE A 91 6.85 -25.73 -6.99
N CYS A 92 6.18 -24.71 -6.46
CA CYS A 92 5.20 -24.90 -5.38
C CYS A 92 3.91 -25.46 -5.95
N VAL A 93 3.82 -26.79 -5.97
CA VAL A 93 2.62 -27.56 -6.34
C VAL A 93 2.22 -28.45 -5.17
N GLU A 94 0.96 -28.84 -5.12
CA GLU A 94 0.48 -29.76 -4.10
C GLU A 94 1.16 -31.13 -4.28
N ASN A 95 1.99 -31.53 -3.32
CA ASN A 95 2.81 -32.75 -3.42
C ASN A 95 2.05 -34.03 -3.06
N SER A 96 0.72 -33.97 -2.95
CA SER A 96 -0.14 -35.12 -2.66
C SER A 96 -0.18 -36.12 -3.83
N ILE A 97 0.06 -35.64 -5.06
CA ILE A 97 0.13 -36.44 -6.27
C ILE A 97 1.56 -36.35 -6.85
N PRO A 98 2.21 -37.47 -7.21
CA PRO A 98 3.50 -37.41 -7.88
C PRO A 98 3.40 -36.64 -9.19
N LEU A 99 4.31 -35.69 -9.45
CA LEU A 99 4.30 -34.78 -10.63
C LEU A 99 4.11 -35.49 -11.98
N ARG A 100 4.55 -36.74 -12.11
CA ARG A 100 4.36 -37.54 -13.34
C ARG A 100 2.88 -37.82 -13.65
N HIS A 101 2.02 -37.79 -12.63
CA HIS A 101 0.60 -38.11 -12.67
C HIS A 101 -0.30 -36.89 -12.46
N ASP A 102 0.30 -35.71 -12.22
CA ASP A 102 -0.43 -34.45 -12.10
C ASP A 102 -0.28 -33.64 -13.40
N ASP A 103 -1.27 -33.77 -14.27
CA ASP A 103 -1.30 -33.07 -15.55
C ASP A 103 -1.38 -31.54 -15.39
N GLN A 104 -1.99 -31.03 -14.31
CA GLN A 104 -2.10 -29.60 -14.04
C GLN A 104 -0.77 -29.02 -13.56
N ALA A 105 -0.08 -29.70 -12.64
CA ALA A 105 1.25 -29.30 -12.20
C ALA A 105 2.27 -29.33 -13.35
N ARG A 106 2.17 -30.32 -14.25
CA ARG A 106 3.00 -30.37 -15.47
C ARG A 106 2.69 -29.25 -16.45
N LEU A 107 1.41 -28.91 -16.62
CA LEU A 107 1.01 -27.78 -17.46
C LEU A 107 1.52 -26.46 -16.88
N LEU A 108 1.40 -26.27 -15.57
CA LEU A 108 1.95 -25.10 -14.86
C LEU A 108 3.46 -25.01 -15.04
N GLN A 109 4.20 -26.11 -14.82
CA GLN A 109 5.64 -26.16 -15.03
C GLN A 109 6.01 -25.78 -16.47
N ARG A 110 5.32 -26.34 -17.47
CA ARG A 110 5.55 -26.00 -18.88
C ARG A 110 5.33 -24.52 -19.12
N ASN A 111 4.22 -23.96 -18.64
CA ASN A 111 3.87 -22.55 -18.84
C ASN A 111 4.90 -21.61 -18.19
N ILE A 112 5.32 -21.91 -16.95
CA ILE A 112 6.36 -21.12 -16.27
C ILE A 112 7.67 -21.18 -17.06
N MET A 113 8.08 -22.36 -17.51
CA MET A 113 9.30 -22.51 -18.30
C MET A 113 9.20 -21.82 -19.66
N GLU A 114 8.04 -21.82 -20.30
CA GLU A 114 7.79 -21.11 -21.56
C GLU A 114 7.89 -19.59 -21.37
N VAL A 115 7.23 -19.04 -20.35
CA VAL A 115 7.31 -17.62 -19.99
C VAL A 115 8.76 -17.23 -19.66
N ALA A 116 9.43 -18.00 -18.80
CA ALA A 116 10.82 -17.76 -18.44
C ALA A 116 11.73 -17.79 -19.68
N SER A 117 11.58 -18.81 -20.54
CA SER A 117 12.37 -18.96 -21.76
C SER A 117 12.15 -17.79 -22.73
N SER A 118 10.91 -17.32 -22.88
CA SER A 118 10.60 -16.16 -23.74
C SER A 118 11.28 -14.88 -23.24
N PHE A 119 11.40 -14.72 -21.91
CA PHE A 119 12.08 -13.61 -21.29
C PHE A 119 13.61 -13.70 -21.48
N PHE A 120 14.19 -14.88 -21.25
CA PHE A 120 15.63 -15.13 -21.43
C PHE A 120 16.10 -15.11 -22.89
N GLN A 121 15.19 -15.28 -23.85
CA GLN A 121 15.50 -15.13 -25.28
C GLN A 121 15.78 -13.67 -25.67
N SER A 122 15.34 -12.70 -24.87
CA SER A 122 15.88 -11.34 -24.93
C SER A 122 17.30 -11.34 -24.36
N LYS A 123 18.30 -11.70 -25.18
CA LYS A 123 19.72 -11.67 -24.79
C LYS A 123 20.13 -10.24 -24.44
N ARG A 124 19.93 -9.83 -23.19
CA ARG A 124 20.50 -8.58 -22.67
C ARG A 124 21.97 -8.85 -22.36
N HIS A 125 22.85 -8.15 -23.08
CA HIS A 125 24.27 -8.14 -22.80
C HIS A 125 24.48 -7.31 -21.53
N ILE A 126 24.95 -7.93 -20.45
CA ILE A 126 25.26 -7.25 -19.19
C ILE A 126 26.77 -7.27 -18.94
N PRO A 127 27.36 -6.17 -18.45
CA PRO A 127 28.77 -6.16 -18.07
C PRO A 127 29.09 -7.22 -17.01
N ILE A 128 30.17 -7.98 -17.22
CA ILE A 128 30.63 -9.01 -16.26
C ILE A 128 30.85 -8.42 -14.87
N LYS A 129 31.32 -7.16 -14.80
CA LYS A 129 31.52 -6.44 -13.52
C LYS A 129 30.24 -6.33 -12.68
N TRP A 130 29.06 -6.32 -13.30
CA TRP A 130 27.79 -6.29 -12.57
C TRP A 130 27.55 -7.58 -11.79
N LEU A 131 28.09 -8.72 -12.21
CA LEU A 131 27.95 -9.98 -11.43
C LEU A 131 28.50 -9.86 -10.01
N LYS A 132 29.53 -9.03 -9.79
CA LYS A 132 30.05 -8.73 -8.46
C LYS A 132 29.02 -8.04 -7.55
N VAL A 133 28.06 -7.31 -8.12
CA VAL A 133 26.95 -6.70 -7.38
C VAL A 133 26.03 -7.77 -6.82
N SER A 134 25.77 -8.84 -7.57
CA SER A 134 24.99 -9.97 -7.06
C SER A 134 25.71 -10.64 -5.88
N ASP A 135 27.02 -10.86 -5.97
CA ASP A 135 27.81 -11.36 -4.85
C ASP A 135 27.75 -10.41 -3.64
N PHE A 136 27.86 -9.11 -3.88
CA PHE A 136 27.70 -8.08 -2.85
C PHE A 136 26.32 -8.14 -2.19
N ILE A 137 25.24 -8.14 -2.97
CA ILE A 137 23.86 -8.24 -2.47
C ILE A 137 23.67 -9.54 -1.68
N ASN A 138 24.20 -10.66 -2.18
CA ASN A 138 24.10 -11.95 -1.51
C ASN A 138 24.82 -11.96 -0.16
N LYS A 139 25.94 -11.25 -0.01
CA LYS A 139 26.57 -11.03 1.31
C LYS A 139 25.57 -10.36 2.26
N TYR A 140 24.84 -9.34 1.83
CA TYR A 140 23.80 -8.67 2.65
C TYR A 140 22.56 -9.53 2.92
N LYS A 141 22.17 -10.40 1.98
CA LYS A 141 21.06 -11.35 2.17
C LYS A 141 21.40 -12.47 3.16
N SER A 142 22.67 -12.87 3.20
CA SER A 142 23.16 -14.00 4.00
C SER A 142 23.79 -13.59 5.34
N SER A 143 24.26 -12.35 5.46
CA SER A 143 24.66 -11.80 6.75
C SER A 143 23.43 -11.56 7.60
N SER A 144 23.51 -11.94 8.88
CA SER A 144 22.53 -11.58 9.90
C SER A 144 22.57 -10.09 10.27
N THR A 145 23.08 -9.24 9.38
CA THR A 145 23.16 -7.80 9.60
C THR A 145 21.79 -7.21 9.33
N ASP A 146 21.22 -6.52 10.32
CA ASP A 146 19.85 -5.99 10.31
C ASP A 146 19.58 -4.90 9.25
N THR A 147 20.51 -4.66 8.33
CA THR A 147 20.47 -3.55 7.37
C THR A 147 19.91 -4.04 6.04
N CYS A 148 18.58 -4.08 5.89
CA CYS A 148 17.90 -4.50 4.66
C CYS A 148 17.89 -3.45 3.54
N LEU A 149 18.36 -2.24 3.84
CA LEU A 149 18.26 -1.04 3.01
C LEU A 149 19.52 -0.17 3.14
N LEU A 150 19.84 0.56 2.07
CA LEU A 150 20.90 1.57 2.02
C LEU A 150 20.41 2.76 1.20
N ASP A 151 20.92 3.96 1.46
CA ASP A 151 20.77 5.04 0.49
C ASP A 151 21.67 4.79 -0.74
N LYS A 152 21.28 5.38 -1.88
CA LYS A 152 21.99 5.22 -3.16
C LYS A 152 23.45 5.65 -3.09
N ARG A 153 23.79 6.70 -2.33
CA ARG A 153 25.16 7.22 -2.23
C ARG A 153 26.03 6.25 -1.45
N THR A 154 25.56 5.77 -0.29
CA THR A 154 26.26 4.75 0.49
C THR A 154 26.44 3.45 -0.30
N LEU A 155 25.43 3.03 -1.06
CA LEU A 155 25.57 1.85 -1.93
C LEU A 155 26.62 2.07 -3.02
N PHE A 156 26.60 3.22 -3.67
CA PHE A 156 27.59 3.59 -4.69
C PHE A 156 29.02 3.57 -4.13
N ASP A 157 29.24 4.19 -2.97
CA ASP A 157 30.56 4.21 -2.31
C ASP A 157 31.05 2.81 -1.94
N LYS A 158 30.15 1.93 -1.46
CA LYS A 158 30.49 0.54 -1.14
C LYS A 158 30.83 -0.27 -2.39
N LEU A 159 30.09 -0.10 -3.48
CA LEU A 159 30.39 -0.78 -4.74
C LEU A 159 31.67 -0.25 -5.40
N ARG A 160 31.99 1.02 -5.19
CA ARG A 160 33.29 1.60 -5.58
C ARG A 160 34.43 0.94 -4.81
N GLN A 161 34.29 0.76 -3.50
CA GLN A 161 35.30 0.05 -2.67
C GLN A 161 35.51 -1.40 -3.12
N GLU A 162 34.48 -2.07 -3.62
CA GLU A 162 34.55 -3.44 -4.16
C GLU A 162 35.06 -3.50 -5.62
N GLY A 163 35.41 -2.35 -6.23
CA GLY A 163 35.91 -2.27 -7.60
C GLY A 163 34.87 -2.69 -8.65
N VAL A 164 33.60 -2.34 -8.40
CA VAL A 164 32.50 -2.53 -9.35
C VAL A 164 32.27 -1.27 -10.18
N VAL A 165 32.43 -0.11 -9.53
CA VAL A 165 32.28 1.23 -10.11
C VAL A 165 33.60 1.96 -9.93
N GLU A 166 34.21 2.49 -10.99
CA GLU A 166 35.61 2.97 -10.95
C GLU A 166 35.76 4.49 -10.90
N ALA A 167 34.79 5.29 -11.37
CA ALA A 167 34.92 6.75 -11.45
C ALA A 167 33.71 7.51 -10.89
N GLU A 168 33.87 8.81 -10.63
CA GLU A 168 32.76 9.74 -10.31
C GLU A 168 31.80 9.95 -11.49
N ASP A 169 32.28 9.78 -12.73
CA ASP A 169 31.49 9.93 -13.96
C ASP A 169 30.69 8.67 -14.34
N GLU A 170 30.80 7.57 -13.58
CA GLU A 170 30.01 6.34 -13.80
C GLU A 170 28.60 6.40 -13.15
N GLY A 171 28.10 7.60 -12.81
CA GLY A 171 26.76 7.79 -12.24
C GLY A 171 25.65 7.20 -13.13
N GLU A 172 25.73 7.40 -14.46
CA GLU A 172 24.78 6.81 -15.41
C GLU A 172 24.86 5.28 -15.44
N VAL A 173 26.08 4.72 -15.36
CA VAL A 173 26.31 3.27 -15.34
C VAL A 173 25.74 2.67 -14.06
N PHE A 174 25.89 3.35 -12.92
CA PHE A 174 25.32 2.96 -11.65
C PHE A 174 23.79 2.96 -11.69
N GLU A 175 23.16 3.99 -12.26
CA GLU A 175 21.71 4.05 -12.40
C GLU A 175 21.17 2.98 -13.36
N GLN A 176 21.85 2.70 -14.47
CA GLN A 176 21.49 1.61 -15.39
C GLN A 176 21.61 0.24 -14.70
N MET A 177 22.66 0.04 -13.93
CA MET A 177 22.88 -1.17 -13.14
C MET A 177 21.79 -1.35 -12.08
N LEU A 178 21.47 -0.31 -11.32
CA LEU A 178 20.39 -0.36 -10.33
C LEU A 178 19.03 -0.64 -10.98
N LYS A 179 18.73 0.01 -12.11
CA LYS A 179 17.51 -0.25 -12.89
C LYS A 179 17.45 -1.71 -13.33
N PHE A 180 18.55 -2.28 -13.80
CA PHE A 180 18.60 -3.70 -14.14
C PHE A 180 18.28 -4.60 -12.93
N TYR A 181 18.90 -4.35 -11.77
CA TYR A 181 18.65 -5.15 -10.56
C TYR A 181 17.24 -4.94 -9.96
N ASP A 182 16.64 -3.77 -10.12
CA ASP A 182 15.24 -3.48 -9.77
C ASP A 182 14.27 -4.23 -10.69
N GLU A 183 14.51 -4.22 -12.01
CA GLU A 183 13.67 -4.89 -13.00
C GLU A 183 13.64 -6.42 -12.82
N ILE A 184 14.76 -7.02 -12.42
CA ILE A 184 14.83 -8.48 -12.16
C ILE A 184 14.39 -8.84 -10.73
N GLY A 185 14.09 -7.86 -9.88
CA GLY A 185 13.61 -8.07 -8.51
C GLY A 185 14.66 -8.55 -7.51
N GLU A 186 15.95 -8.40 -7.82
CA GLU A 186 17.04 -8.74 -6.89
C GLU A 186 17.19 -7.72 -5.77
N VAL A 187 16.92 -6.45 -6.09
CA VAL A 187 16.80 -5.30 -5.17
C VAL A 187 15.53 -4.52 -5.51
N LYS A 188 15.16 -3.56 -4.66
CA LYS A 188 14.13 -2.56 -5.01
C LYS A 188 14.66 -1.14 -4.84
N VAL A 189 14.52 -0.31 -5.86
CA VAL A 189 14.90 1.11 -5.82
C VAL A 189 13.66 1.95 -5.52
N MET A 190 13.67 2.67 -4.40
CA MET A 190 12.53 3.41 -3.83
C MET A 190 12.92 4.88 -3.59
N GLY A 191 13.15 5.60 -4.69
CA GLY A 191 13.75 6.94 -4.68
C GLY A 191 15.25 6.86 -4.41
N ASP A 192 15.72 7.57 -3.39
CA ASP A 192 17.13 7.53 -2.96
C ASP A 192 17.49 6.33 -2.08
N ILE A 193 16.53 5.43 -1.80
CA ILE A 193 16.73 4.24 -0.97
C ILE A 193 16.75 3.00 -1.86
N VAL A 194 17.68 2.08 -1.60
CA VAL A 194 17.80 0.78 -2.24
C VAL A 194 17.60 -0.31 -1.20
N VAL A 195 16.56 -1.12 -1.40
CA VAL A 195 16.24 -2.29 -0.58
C VAL A 195 17.03 -3.48 -1.12
N LEU A 196 18.03 -3.91 -0.37
CA LEU A 196 18.92 -5.02 -0.74
C LEU A 196 18.34 -6.39 -0.38
N ASN A 197 17.46 -6.43 0.63
CA ASN A 197 16.81 -7.65 1.08
C ASN A 197 15.30 -7.43 1.24
N LEU A 198 14.57 -7.67 0.15
CA LEU A 198 13.11 -7.52 0.10
C LEU A 198 12.39 -8.41 1.13
N LYS A 199 12.91 -9.63 1.36
CA LYS A 199 12.33 -10.54 2.35
C LYS A 199 12.42 -9.95 3.77
N ALA A 200 13.55 -9.35 4.11
CA ALA A 200 13.70 -8.68 5.41
C ALA A 200 12.77 -7.46 5.52
N LEU A 201 12.61 -6.67 4.46
CA LEU A 201 11.66 -5.55 4.47
C LEU A 201 10.22 -6.01 4.72
N VAL A 202 9.78 -7.06 4.03
CA VAL A 202 8.45 -7.65 4.24
C VAL A 202 8.32 -8.18 5.66
N GLN A 203 9.36 -8.80 6.20
CA GLN A 203 9.38 -9.29 7.58
C GLN A 203 9.16 -8.15 8.59
N LEU A 204 9.74 -6.96 8.37
CA LEU A 204 9.50 -5.78 9.23
C LEU A 204 8.03 -5.33 9.20
N VAL A 205 7.37 -5.39 8.04
CA VAL A 205 5.92 -5.10 7.93
C VAL A 205 5.10 -6.17 8.64
N VAL A 206 5.47 -7.44 8.53
CA VAL A 206 4.81 -8.54 9.24
C VAL A 206 4.94 -8.34 10.75
N GLU A 207 6.13 -8.04 11.26
CA GLU A 207 6.37 -7.74 12.68
C GLU A 207 5.60 -6.52 13.18
N LEU A 208 5.40 -5.52 12.32
CA LEU A 208 4.58 -4.35 12.62
C LEU A 208 3.10 -4.71 12.78
N VAL A 209 2.58 -5.57 11.89
CA VAL A 209 1.18 -5.99 11.93
C VAL A 209 0.90 -7.01 13.05
N GLU A 210 1.87 -7.87 13.33
CA GLU A 210 1.82 -8.86 14.42
C GLU A 210 2.15 -8.26 15.79
N LEU A 211 2.32 -6.92 15.87
CA LEU A 211 2.65 -6.24 17.11
C LEU A 211 1.52 -6.37 18.14
N GLU A 212 1.75 -7.18 19.16
CA GLU A 212 0.94 -7.21 20.37
C GLU A 212 1.47 -6.14 21.34
N CYS A 213 0.86 -4.96 21.40
CA CYS A 213 0.96 -4.12 22.61
C CYS A 213 -0.41 -3.92 23.22
N ASP A 214 -0.47 -4.11 24.54
CA ASP A 214 -1.64 -3.91 25.38
C ASP A 214 -2.07 -2.42 25.50
N ASP A 215 -1.25 -1.48 24.98
CA ASP A 215 -1.41 -0.03 25.08
C ASP A 215 -1.69 0.67 23.74
N HIS A 216 -2.15 -0.05 22.72
CA HIS A 216 -2.52 0.58 21.46
C HIS A 216 -3.92 1.21 21.56
N GLU A 217 -4.00 2.52 21.79
CA GLU A 217 -5.07 3.31 21.20
C GLU A 217 -5.12 2.98 19.70
N LEU A 218 -6.30 2.61 19.18
CA LEU A 218 -6.55 2.07 17.84
C LEU A 218 -5.50 2.45 16.77
N GLY A 219 -4.64 1.50 16.41
CA GLY A 219 -3.63 1.66 15.35
C GLY A 219 -2.47 2.62 15.64
N ILE A 220 -2.29 3.12 16.87
CA ILE A 220 -1.19 4.01 17.25
C ILE A 220 -0.01 3.22 17.83
N VAL A 221 1.17 3.34 17.23
CA VAL A 221 2.39 2.66 17.66
C VAL A 221 3.45 3.66 18.12
N HIS A 222 4.05 3.39 19.28
CA HIS A 222 5.15 4.18 19.83
C HIS A 222 6.51 3.83 19.20
N VAL A 223 7.38 4.83 19.05
CA VAL A 223 8.78 4.66 18.59
C VAL A 223 9.51 3.61 19.42
N SER A 224 9.30 3.58 20.74
CA SER A 224 9.92 2.60 21.64
C SER A 224 9.50 1.17 21.31
N SER A 225 8.23 0.95 20.95
CA SER A 225 7.73 -0.37 20.52
C SER A 225 8.36 -0.77 19.18
N LEU A 226 8.44 0.14 18.22
CA LEU A 226 9.11 -0.12 16.93
C LEU A 226 10.58 -0.48 17.12
N ARG A 227 11.31 0.24 17.99
CA ARG A 227 12.72 -0.07 18.31
C ARG A 227 12.89 -1.42 19.00
N ARG A 228 11.88 -1.89 19.74
CA ARG A 228 11.91 -3.18 20.43
C ARG A 228 11.72 -4.34 19.45
N ILE A 229 10.81 -4.21 18.48
CA ILE A 229 10.53 -5.26 17.50
C ILE A 229 11.54 -5.26 16.36
N TRP A 230 11.87 -4.09 15.84
CA TRP A 230 12.83 -3.95 14.76
C TRP A 230 14.21 -3.75 15.35
N THR A 231 14.84 -4.86 15.72
CA THR A 231 16.19 -4.87 16.26
C THR A 231 17.18 -4.57 15.14
N PHE A 232 17.47 -3.28 14.92
CA PHE A 232 18.48 -2.84 13.96
C PHE A 232 19.87 -2.69 14.56
N SER A 233 20.89 -3.08 13.80
CA SER A 233 22.31 -2.91 14.13
C SER A 233 22.73 -1.44 14.23
N THR A 234 22.08 -0.53 13.48
CA THR A 234 22.38 0.90 13.53
C THR A 234 21.11 1.75 13.64
N VAL A 235 21.26 2.91 14.30
CA VAL A 235 20.20 3.92 14.43
C VAL A 235 19.78 4.49 13.07
N GLU A 236 20.72 4.60 12.13
CA GLU A 236 20.48 5.07 10.77
C GLU A 236 19.49 4.17 10.02
N ASN A 237 19.67 2.84 10.07
CA ASN A 237 18.76 1.92 9.40
C ASN A 237 17.34 1.98 9.94
N PHE A 238 17.19 2.16 11.25
CA PHE A 238 15.88 2.40 11.86
C PHE A 238 15.21 3.64 11.25
N TYR A 239 15.91 4.78 11.20
CA TYR A 239 15.35 6.00 10.64
C TYR A 239 15.10 5.92 9.13
N CYS A 240 16.00 5.29 8.36
CA CYS A 240 15.77 5.04 6.93
C CYS A 240 14.53 4.18 6.69
N THR A 241 14.29 3.16 7.53
CA THR A 241 13.08 2.33 7.47
C THR A 241 11.84 3.15 7.76
N ILE A 242 11.85 3.97 8.82
CA ILE A 242 10.74 4.86 9.16
C ILE A 242 10.44 5.81 8.00
N THR A 243 11.46 6.51 7.47
CA THR A 243 11.29 7.43 6.33
C THR A 243 10.76 6.72 5.09
N LEU A 244 11.20 5.48 4.84
CA LEU A 244 10.65 4.67 3.76
C LEU A 244 9.17 4.35 3.99
N PHE A 245 8.81 3.92 5.20
CA PHE A 245 7.42 3.54 5.52
C PHE A 245 6.49 4.75 5.51
N GLU A 246 6.95 5.92 5.96
CA GLU A 246 6.23 7.19 5.81
C GLU A 246 6.03 7.57 4.34
N ARG A 247 7.09 7.44 3.53
CA ARG A 247 7.03 7.73 2.08
C ARG A 247 6.02 6.85 1.36
N TYR A 248 5.76 5.65 1.85
CA TYR A 248 4.79 4.69 1.29
C TYR A 248 3.44 4.69 2.02
N ASP A 249 3.21 5.68 2.88
CA ASP A 249 1.96 5.86 3.62
C ASP A 249 1.60 4.64 4.50
N ILE A 250 2.61 3.83 4.88
CA ILE A 250 2.50 2.69 5.82
C ILE A 250 2.49 3.18 7.26
N LEU A 251 3.27 4.23 7.53
CA LEU A 251 3.29 4.96 8.79
C LEU A 251 2.87 6.40 8.54
N CYS A 252 2.05 6.95 9.44
CA CYS A 252 1.79 8.38 9.48
C CYS A 252 2.29 8.93 10.81
N GLN A 253 3.28 9.82 10.78
CA GLN A 253 3.73 10.47 12.01
C GLN A 253 2.57 11.23 12.68
N ILE A 254 2.36 10.96 13.95
CA ILE A 254 1.39 11.63 14.80
C ILE A 254 2.07 12.67 15.69
N SER A 255 3.19 12.27 16.29
CA SER A 255 4.02 13.08 17.15
C SER A 255 5.47 12.61 17.01
N LYS A 256 6.40 13.22 17.75
CA LYS A 256 7.80 12.78 17.75
C LYS A 256 7.98 11.33 18.21
N GLU A 257 7.04 10.80 18.99
CA GLU A 257 7.14 9.49 19.65
C GLU A 257 6.07 8.49 19.20
N GLN A 258 5.14 8.90 18.32
CA GLN A 258 3.98 8.08 17.94
C GLN A 258 3.73 8.16 16.44
N TYR A 259 3.34 7.01 15.88
CA TYR A 259 2.89 6.85 14.51
C TYR A 259 1.51 6.21 14.48
N LEU A 260 0.68 6.61 13.51
CA LEU A 260 -0.46 5.81 13.11
C LEU A 260 0.02 4.76 12.11
N VAL A 261 -0.47 3.53 12.29
CA VAL A 261 -0.34 2.45 11.32
C VAL A 261 -1.74 2.17 10.76
N PRO A 262 -2.08 2.64 9.55
CA PRO A 262 -3.42 2.44 8.99
C PRO A 262 -3.86 0.97 8.92
N LEU A 263 -2.91 0.05 8.73
CA LEU A 263 -3.16 -1.40 8.70
C LEU A 263 -3.61 -1.99 10.04
N LEU A 264 -3.35 -1.30 11.15
CA LEU A 264 -3.75 -1.71 12.50
C LEU A 264 -5.05 -1.05 12.96
N LEU A 265 -5.69 -0.24 12.10
CA LEU A 265 -6.98 0.36 12.42
C LEU A 265 -8.06 -0.72 12.43
N GLU A 266 -8.97 -0.62 13.39
CA GLU A 266 -10.21 -1.38 13.40
C GLU A 266 -11.29 -0.65 12.61
N THR A 267 -12.37 -1.35 12.26
CA THR A 267 -13.55 -0.71 11.67
C THR A 267 -14.35 0.01 12.75
N SER A 268 -15.08 1.08 12.37
CA SER A 268 -15.90 1.85 13.31
C SER A 268 -16.95 1.00 14.03
N GLU A 269 -17.48 -0.03 13.37
CA GLU A 269 -18.47 -0.96 13.94
C GLU A 269 -17.86 -1.86 15.03
N GLU A 270 -16.61 -2.28 14.87
CA GLU A 270 -15.91 -3.09 15.87
C GLU A 270 -15.68 -2.29 17.16
N THR A 271 -15.30 -1.01 17.03
CA THR A 271 -15.04 -0.14 18.18
C THR A 271 -16.31 0.17 18.97
N THR A 272 -17.41 0.51 18.29
CA THR A 272 -18.71 0.78 18.96
C THR A 272 -19.25 -0.44 19.72
N ASN A 273 -19.00 -1.66 19.24
CA ASN A 273 -19.38 -2.90 19.92
C ASN A 273 -18.50 -3.23 21.15
N MET A 274 -17.25 -2.74 21.18
CA MET A 274 -16.36 -2.85 22.34
C MET A 274 -16.76 -1.84 23.43
N GLU A 275 -17.02 -0.59 23.04
CA GLU A 275 -17.42 0.49 23.95
C GLU A 275 -18.83 0.29 24.52
N GLY A 276 -19.76 -0.31 23.77
CA GLY A 276 -21.11 -0.64 24.24
C GLY A 276 -21.17 -1.63 25.42
N LYS A 277 -20.03 -2.17 25.89
CA LYS A 277 -19.92 -2.97 27.12
C LYS A 277 -19.43 -2.17 28.33
N GLN A 278 -19.01 -0.92 28.14
CA GLN A 278 -18.60 0.00 29.20
C GLN A 278 -19.43 1.30 29.11
N GLU A 279 -20.42 1.38 30.00
CA GLU A 279 -21.16 2.59 30.41
C GLU A 279 -22.20 3.19 29.43
N GLU A 280 -23.46 2.77 29.62
CA GLU A 280 -24.67 3.48 29.19
C GLU A 280 -24.86 4.80 29.98
N THR A 281 -24.01 5.80 29.81
CA THR A 281 -24.31 7.16 30.31
C THR A 281 -23.71 8.25 29.44
N GLY A 282 -24.52 8.81 28.54
CA GLY A 282 -24.26 10.09 27.90
C GLY A 282 -24.63 10.10 26.42
N ASN A 283 -25.29 11.18 25.97
CA ASN A 283 -25.47 11.49 24.55
C ASN A 283 -24.09 11.60 23.87
N HIS A 284 -23.50 10.47 23.45
CA HIS A 284 -22.37 10.48 22.54
C HIS A 284 -22.91 10.90 21.17
N ALA A 285 -22.79 12.19 20.87
CA ALA A 285 -22.93 12.64 19.49
C ALA A 285 -21.90 11.87 18.66
N SER A 286 -22.38 11.05 17.71
CA SER A 286 -21.52 10.32 16.79
C SER A 286 -20.49 11.29 16.20
N ALA A 287 -19.21 10.92 16.27
CA ALA A 287 -18.12 11.74 15.72
C ALA A 287 -18.29 12.01 14.21
N PHE A 288 -19.01 11.10 13.53
CA PHE A 288 -19.40 11.21 12.14
C PHE A 288 -20.84 11.72 12.03
N TRP A 289 -21.04 12.72 11.17
CA TRP A 289 -22.36 13.30 10.93
C TRP A 289 -23.05 12.65 9.73
N ASP A 290 -24.39 12.69 9.75
CA ASP A 290 -25.22 12.38 8.60
C ASP A 290 -25.13 13.48 7.56
N THR A 291 -25.12 13.08 6.28
CA THR A 291 -25.00 14.00 5.15
C THR A 291 -26.19 14.97 5.14
N ALA A 292 -25.92 16.27 5.29
CA ALA A 292 -26.93 17.32 5.14
C ALA A 292 -27.06 17.77 3.68
N GLU A 293 -28.18 18.41 3.31
CA GLU A 293 -28.37 18.97 1.96
C GLU A 293 -27.33 20.05 1.61
N SER A 294 -26.76 20.72 2.62
CA SER A 294 -25.69 21.70 2.46
C SER A 294 -24.31 21.10 2.21
N ASP A 295 -24.14 19.80 2.48
CA ASP A 295 -22.85 19.13 2.35
C ASP A 295 -22.60 18.78 0.88
N THR A 296 -21.35 18.89 0.43
CA THR A 296 -20.99 18.37 -0.89
C THR A 296 -20.51 16.93 -0.77
N VAL A 297 -21.09 16.04 -1.57
CA VAL A 297 -20.70 14.62 -1.64
C VAL A 297 -20.03 14.30 -2.96
N LEU A 298 -18.84 13.72 -2.91
CA LEU A 298 -18.02 13.32 -4.04
C LEU A 298 -17.67 11.84 -3.93
N TYR A 299 -17.44 11.19 -5.06
CA TYR A 299 -17.07 9.77 -5.13
C TYR A 299 -15.83 9.56 -6.00
N PHE A 300 -14.93 8.71 -5.53
CA PHE A 300 -13.90 8.06 -6.34
C PHE A 300 -14.32 6.62 -6.57
N LYS A 301 -14.59 6.24 -7.83
CA LYS A 301 -15.09 4.90 -8.20
C LYS A 301 -14.01 4.07 -8.87
N PHE A 302 -13.75 2.89 -8.30
CA PHE A 302 -12.65 1.99 -8.67
C PHE A 302 -13.09 0.73 -9.44
N TYR A 303 -14.36 0.69 -9.89
CA TYR A 303 -14.92 -0.39 -10.68
C TYR A 303 -14.75 -1.76 -10.00
N LYS A 304 -14.00 -2.69 -10.61
CA LYS A 304 -13.79 -4.05 -10.08
C LYS A 304 -12.69 -4.12 -9.02
N PHE A 305 -11.91 -3.06 -8.85
CA PHE A 305 -10.82 -3.04 -7.88
C PHE A 305 -11.36 -2.69 -6.49
N TYR A 306 -11.03 -3.51 -5.50
CA TYR A 306 -11.38 -3.27 -4.11
C TYR A 306 -10.42 -2.22 -3.49
N PRO A 307 -10.91 -1.02 -3.12
CA PRO A 307 -10.06 0.15 -2.90
C PRO A 307 -9.50 0.28 -1.49
N GLU A 308 -9.54 -0.75 -0.65
CA GLU A 308 -9.09 -0.63 0.74
C GLU A 308 -7.61 -0.24 0.85
N ALA A 309 -6.73 -0.90 0.09
CA ALA A 309 -5.30 -0.61 0.12
C ALA A 309 -4.97 0.84 -0.24
N ILE A 310 -5.69 1.43 -1.21
CA ILE A 310 -5.53 2.84 -1.57
C ILE A 310 -6.21 3.77 -0.56
N PHE A 311 -7.32 3.35 0.04
CA PHE A 311 -8.03 4.09 1.08
C PHE A 311 -7.18 4.26 2.34
N LEU A 312 -6.50 3.21 2.82
CA LEU A 312 -5.63 3.28 3.99
C LEU A 312 -4.47 4.27 3.80
N ARG A 313 -3.89 4.32 2.60
CA ARG A 313 -2.85 5.30 2.24
C ARG A 313 -3.42 6.72 2.17
N LEU A 314 -4.63 6.88 1.64
CA LEU A 314 -5.32 8.16 1.60
C LEU A 314 -5.66 8.66 3.02
N LEU A 315 -6.05 7.77 3.94
CA LEU A 315 -6.30 8.11 5.35
C LEU A 315 -5.04 8.70 6.01
N ALA A 316 -3.89 8.05 5.83
CA ALA A 316 -2.61 8.53 6.35
C ALA A 316 -2.29 9.96 5.87
N ARG A 317 -2.47 10.24 4.57
CA ARG A 317 -2.24 11.58 4.01
C ARG A 317 -3.22 12.62 4.53
N CYS A 318 -4.51 12.28 4.58
CA CYS A 318 -5.54 13.16 5.12
C CYS A 318 -5.26 13.51 6.58
N LEU A 319 -4.85 12.52 7.38
CA LEU A 319 -4.48 12.72 8.77
C LEU A 319 -3.25 13.63 8.91
N SER A 320 -2.19 13.38 8.13
CA SER A 320 -0.97 14.19 8.16
C SER A 320 -1.26 15.66 7.87
N ILE A 321 -2.13 15.95 6.89
CA ILE A 321 -2.56 17.31 6.56
C ILE A 321 -3.41 17.91 7.68
N SER A 322 -4.36 17.14 8.21
CA SER A 322 -5.23 17.60 9.29
C SER A 322 -4.44 18.02 10.51
N GLN A 323 -3.41 17.25 10.89
CA GLN A 323 -2.55 17.57 12.04
C GLN A 323 -1.68 18.81 11.82
N ARG A 324 -1.24 19.07 10.58
CA ARG A 324 -0.43 20.26 10.25
C ARG A 324 -1.27 21.53 10.21
N THR A 325 -2.52 21.42 9.81
CA THR A 325 -3.39 22.58 9.57
C THR A 325 -4.37 22.85 10.69
N HIS A 326 -4.55 21.90 11.61
CA HIS A 326 -5.40 22.03 12.78
C HIS A 326 -4.65 21.48 13.99
N ASP A 327 -4.49 22.31 15.03
CA ASP A 327 -3.98 21.82 16.32
C ASP A 327 -5.07 20.95 16.94
N LEU A 328 -4.95 19.64 16.76
CA LEU A 328 -5.86 18.67 17.36
C LEU A 328 -5.64 18.55 18.88
N GLY A 329 -4.67 19.26 19.46
CA GLY A 329 -4.38 19.17 20.88
C GLY A 329 -3.94 17.76 21.30
N ARG A 330 -3.46 17.65 22.53
CA ARG A 330 -3.10 16.36 23.13
C ARG A 330 -4.36 15.80 23.80
N GLY A 331 -5.11 14.96 23.09
CA GLY A 331 -6.32 14.30 23.60
C GLY A 331 -7.63 14.58 22.84
N ALA A 332 -7.60 15.16 21.63
CA ALA A 332 -8.76 15.04 20.75
C ALA A 332 -8.85 13.63 20.19
N ASP A 333 -10.04 13.04 20.28
CA ASP A 333 -10.36 11.76 19.66
C ASP A 333 -10.06 11.82 18.17
N ARG A 334 -9.19 10.91 17.74
CA ARG A 334 -8.83 10.74 16.35
C ARG A 334 -9.84 9.79 15.75
N ASP A 335 -10.89 10.35 15.17
CA ASP A 335 -11.94 9.55 14.53
C ASP A 335 -11.47 9.05 13.17
N VAL A 336 -10.48 8.15 13.20
CA VAL A 336 -9.86 7.51 12.05
C VAL A 336 -9.92 6.01 12.28
N TYR A 337 -10.67 5.34 11.40
CA TYR A 337 -10.94 3.92 11.40
C TYR A 337 -10.61 3.34 10.03
N ARG A 338 -10.54 2.01 9.94
CA ARG A 338 -10.17 1.28 8.73
C ARG A 338 -11.11 1.52 7.55
N ASN A 339 -12.37 1.89 7.83
CA ASN A 339 -13.43 2.13 6.85
C ASN A 339 -13.89 3.60 6.77
N VAL A 340 -13.48 4.47 7.69
CA VAL A 340 -13.92 5.86 7.74
C VAL A 340 -12.93 6.75 8.48
N GLY A 341 -12.72 7.98 8.02
CA GLY A 341 -11.90 8.95 8.73
C GLY A 341 -12.43 10.37 8.63
N ARG A 342 -12.24 11.14 9.69
CA ARG A 342 -12.65 12.54 9.80
C ARG A 342 -11.45 13.47 9.86
N PHE A 343 -11.52 14.56 9.09
CA PHE A 343 -10.36 15.41 8.85
C PHE A 343 -10.73 16.88 8.71
N TYR A 344 -9.73 17.72 8.98
CA TYR A 344 -9.75 19.15 8.77
C TYR A 344 -8.70 19.52 7.72
N GLN A 345 -8.95 20.57 6.96
CA GLN A 345 -7.91 21.22 6.15
C GLN A 345 -8.03 22.73 6.36
N GLY A 346 -7.21 23.22 7.30
CA GLY A 346 -7.29 24.60 7.79
C GLY A 346 -8.67 24.90 8.37
N HIS A 347 -9.13 26.14 8.17
CA HIS A 347 -10.48 26.57 8.55
C HIS A 347 -11.49 26.49 7.39
N ASP A 348 -11.05 26.03 6.22
CA ASP A 348 -11.85 26.04 4.99
C ASP A 348 -12.70 24.77 4.84
N PHE A 349 -12.20 23.63 5.30
CA PHE A 349 -12.84 22.32 5.06
C PHE A 349 -12.89 21.46 6.31
N TYR A 350 -14.08 20.94 6.57
CA TYR A 350 -14.31 19.84 7.50
C TYR A 350 -14.95 18.70 6.73
N TYR A 351 -14.28 17.55 6.65
CA TYR A 351 -14.68 16.48 5.75
C TYR A 351 -14.48 15.10 6.36
N LYS A 352 -15.28 14.14 5.90
CA LYS A 352 -15.08 12.73 6.16
C LYS A 352 -14.87 11.98 4.85
N ILE A 353 -14.06 10.93 4.90
CA ILE A 353 -13.92 9.97 3.81
C ILE A 353 -14.35 8.58 4.30
N GLU A 354 -15.11 7.88 3.48
CA GLU A 354 -15.77 6.62 3.82
C GLU A 354 -15.49 5.60 2.72
N LEU A 355 -15.09 4.39 3.12
CA LEU A 355 -14.91 3.26 2.25
C LEU A 355 -16.28 2.62 1.99
N VAL A 356 -16.74 2.64 0.74
CA VAL A 356 -18.02 2.06 0.34
C VAL A 356 -17.71 0.83 -0.51
N CYS A 357 -17.87 -0.37 0.03
CA CYS A 357 -17.47 -1.62 -0.64
C CYS A 357 -18.41 -2.82 -0.40
N GLN A 358 -19.69 -2.57 -0.09
CA GLN A 358 -20.65 -3.64 0.22
C GLN A 358 -20.88 -4.61 -0.97
N SER A 359 -20.61 -4.16 -2.20
CA SER A 359 -20.61 -4.98 -3.40
C SER A 359 -19.51 -4.56 -4.38
N VAL A 360 -19.16 -5.44 -5.32
CA VAL A 360 -18.19 -5.14 -6.40
C VAL A 360 -18.64 -3.93 -7.25
N MET A 361 -19.93 -3.64 -7.30
CA MET A 361 -20.48 -2.48 -8.02
C MET A 361 -20.33 -1.17 -7.24
N GLN A 362 -20.02 -1.28 -5.95
CA GLN A 362 -19.93 -0.17 -5.01
C GLN A 362 -18.50 0.21 -4.64
N ASN A 363 -17.46 -0.49 -5.09
CA ASN A 363 -16.05 -0.18 -4.85
C ASN A 363 -15.70 1.31 -5.05
N MET A 364 -15.85 2.09 -3.99
CA MET A 364 -15.78 3.54 -4.02
C MET A 364 -15.22 4.09 -2.72
N ILE A 365 -14.64 5.28 -2.81
CA ILE A 365 -14.39 6.13 -1.65
C ILE A 365 -15.36 7.31 -1.75
N GLN A 366 -16.22 7.46 -0.76
CA GLN A 366 -17.11 8.61 -0.62
C GLN A 366 -16.40 9.69 0.18
N VAL A 367 -16.54 10.94 -0.27
CA VAL A 367 -16.03 12.13 0.43
C VAL A 367 -17.21 13.04 0.69
N THR A 368 -17.45 13.34 1.97
CA THR A 368 -18.50 14.29 2.39
C THR A 368 -17.82 15.50 3.00
N VAL A 369 -18.03 16.68 2.43
CA VAL A 369 -17.37 17.93 2.86
C VAL A 369 -18.38 19.00 3.27
N LYS A 370 -18.06 19.64 4.40
CA LYS A 370 -18.59 20.92 4.83
C LYS A 370 -17.57 22.00 4.49
N CYS A 371 -17.97 22.92 3.62
CA CYS A 371 -17.14 24.05 3.21
C CYS A 371 -17.43 25.27 4.09
N ALA A 372 -16.39 26.06 4.37
CA ALA A 372 -16.57 27.39 4.92
C ALA A 372 -17.40 28.30 3.98
N PRO A 373 -18.04 29.36 4.50
CA PRO A 373 -18.83 30.28 3.67
C PRO A 373 -18.02 30.83 2.50
N ASN A 374 -18.60 30.83 1.30
CA ASN A 374 -17.99 31.27 0.04
C ASN A 374 -16.77 30.45 -0.43
N LYS A 375 -16.51 29.27 0.15
CA LYS A 375 -15.51 28.32 -0.34
C LYS A 375 -16.20 27.16 -1.07
N GLY A 376 -15.70 26.83 -2.25
CA GLY A 376 -16.11 25.61 -2.97
C GLY A 376 -15.23 24.41 -2.62
N PRO A 377 -15.69 23.18 -2.88
CA PRO A 377 -14.94 21.96 -2.62
C PRO A 377 -13.72 21.76 -3.56
N TYR A 378 -13.54 22.60 -4.59
CA TYR A 378 -12.54 22.40 -5.63
C TYR A 378 -11.12 22.16 -5.10
N SER A 379 -10.62 22.99 -4.19
CA SER A 379 -9.24 22.85 -3.69
C SER A 379 -9.05 21.58 -2.88
N LEU A 380 -10.05 21.14 -2.11
CA LEU A 380 -10.02 19.86 -1.41
C LEU A 380 -10.03 18.70 -2.42
N LEU A 381 -10.94 18.74 -3.39
CA LEU A 381 -11.06 17.71 -4.42
C LEU A 381 -9.78 17.59 -5.25
N SER A 382 -9.20 18.72 -5.66
CA SER A 382 -7.95 18.77 -6.41
C SER A 382 -6.80 18.15 -5.63
N ARG A 383 -6.72 18.42 -4.33
CA ARG A 383 -5.71 17.80 -3.47
C ARG A 383 -5.93 16.29 -3.33
N LEU A 384 -7.15 15.86 -3.03
CA LEU A 384 -7.47 14.42 -2.89
C LEU A 384 -7.25 13.64 -4.20
N HIS A 385 -7.61 14.23 -5.34
CA HIS A 385 -7.35 13.67 -6.66
C HIS A 385 -5.85 13.51 -6.91
N LYS A 386 -5.04 14.53 -6.63
CA LYS A 386 -3.57 14.46 -6.74
C LYS A 386 -2.97 13.41 -5.79
N ASP A 387 -3.47 13.32 -4.55
CA ASP A 387 -3.01 12.31 -3.60
C ASP A 387 -3.29 10.89 -4.12
N LEU A 388 -4.50 10.65 -4.63
CA LEU A 388 -4.88 9.37 -5.23
C LEU A 388 -4.09 9.06 -6.50
N GLN A 389 -3.84 10.05 -7.37
CA GLN A 389 -2.98 9.90 -8.54
C GLN A 389 -1.56 9.49 -8.12
N GLN A 390 -0.97 10.16 -7.13
CA GLN A 390 0.36 9.81 -6.64
C GLN A 390 0.43 8.39 -6.05
N ILE A 391 -0.56 7.99 -5.24
CA ILE A 391 -0.62 6.63 -4.69
C ILE A 391 -0.78 5.60 -5.82
N ARG A 392 -1.68 5.88 -6.76
CA ARG A 392 -1.89 5.04 -7.95
C ARG A 392 -0.62 4.91 -8.78
N ASP A 393 0.03 6.00 -9.13
CA ASP A 393 1.19 5.97 -10.03
C ASP A 393 2.37 5.24 -9.39
N ARG A 394 2.53 5.39 -8.07
CA ARG A 394 3.57 4.72 -7.29
C ARG A 394 3.32 3.22 -7.14
N ASP A 395 2.09 2.84 -6.77
CA ASP A 395 1.81 1.49 -6.26
C ASP A 395 0.83 0.70 -7.13
N PHE A 396 -0.05 1.33 -7.91
CA PHE A 396 -1.09 0.69 -8.72
C PHE A 396 -1.18 1.29 -10.13
N PRO A 397 -0.13 1.18 -10.96
CA PRO A 397 -0.02 1.92 -12.22
C PRO A 397 -1.15 1.62 -13.23
N TYR A 398 -1.76 0.44 -13.14
CA TYR A 398 -2.86 -0.01 -14.00
C TYR A 398 -4.25 0.19 -13.39
N LEU A 399 -4.33 0.79 -12.20
CA LEU A 399 -5.61 1.06 -11.54
C LEU A 399 -6.30 2.24 -12.23
N ASN A 400 -7.52 1.99 -12.67
CA ASN A 400 -8.40 2.98 -13.24
C ASN A 400 -9.45 3.40 -12.21
N TYR A 401 -9.67 4.70 -12.08
CA TYR A 401 -10.78 5.22 -11.32
C TYR A 401 -11.41 6.44 -12.02
N THR A 402 -12.60 6.79 -11.58
CA THR A 402 -13.29 8.02 -11.96
C THR A 402 -13.68 8.80 -10.73
N VAL A 403 -13.63 10.13 -10.83
CA VAL A 403 -14.10 11.04 -9.80
C VAL A 403 -15.37 11.73 -10.27
N GLY A 404 -16.35 11.90 -9.39
CA GLY A 404 -17.61 12.51 -9.76
C GLY A 404 -18.58 12.75 -8.62
N LEU A 405 -19.76 13.24 -9.00
CA LEU A 405 -20.85 13.61 -8.09
C LEU A 405 -22.00 12.60 -8.22
N PRO A 406 -22.82 12.40 -7.16
CA PRO A 406 -24.05 11.62 -7.28
C PRO A 406 -25.01 12.29 -8.28
N CYS A 407 -25.60 11.50 -9.18
CA CYS A 407 -26.52 11.99 -10.20
C CYS A 407 -27.89 12.32 -9.58
N PRO A 408 -28.33 13.60 -9.57
CA PRO A 408 -29.60 13.99 -8.94
C PRO A 408 -30.82 13.32 -9.59
N ALA A 409 -30.77 12.99 -10.89
CA ALA A 409 -31.88 12.31 -11.58
C ALA A 409 -31.97 10.80 -11.32
N CYS A 410 -30.92 10.19 -10.76
CA CYS A 410 -30.91 8.77 -10.42
C CYS A 410 -31.11 8.54 -8.91
N SER A 411 -30.93 9.58 -8.08
CA SER A 411 -31.09 9.51 -6.62
C SER A 411 -32.49 9.10 -6.16
N PHE A 412 -33.53 9.42 -6.95
CA PHE A 412 -34.94 9.28 -6.55
C PHE A 412 -35.61 7.95 -6.93
N SER A 413 -34.94 7.07 -7.69
CA SER A 413 -35.55 5.79 -8.11
C SER A 413 -35.43 4.64 -7.09
N CYS A 414 -34.84 4.88 -5.91
CA CYS A 414 -34.59 3.84 -4.89
C CYS A 414 -35.57 3.86 -3.69
N SER A 415 -36.74 4.48 -3.82
CA SER A 415 -37.81 4.38 -2.81
C SER A 415 -38.84 3.32 -3.19
N ARG A 416 -38.40 2.08 -3.40
CA ARG A 416 -39.31 0.92 -3.33
C ARG A 416 -38.80 -0.02 -2.27
N GLU A 417 -39.55 0.00 -1.17
CA GLU A 417 -39.54 -0.99 -0.10
C GLU A 417 -39.72 -2.37 -0.71
N GLU A 418 -38.63 -3.14 -0.82
CA GLU A 418 -38.56 -4.60 -0.81
C GLU A 418 -37.11 -5.01 -1.14
N GLU A 419 -36.43 -5.57 -0.13
CA GLU A 419 -35.08 -6.16 -0.16
C GLU A 419 -33.94 -5.25 -0.64
N SER A 420 -33.32 -4.59 0.35
CA SER A 420 -32.22 -3.62 0.28
C SER A 420 -30.91 -4.19 -0.28
N GLU A 421 -30.86 -4.53 -1.56
CA GLU A 421 -29.61 -4.39 -2.32
C GLU A 421 -29.42 -2.89 -2.58
N LEU A 422 -28.57 -2.25 -1.77
CA LEU A 422 -28.22 -0.85 -1.92
C LEU A 422 -27.64 -0.61 -3.32
N ILE A 423 -28.48 -0.15 -4.25
CA ILE A 423 -28.05 0.13 -5.62
C ILE A 423 -26.98 1.24 -5.54
N PRO A 424 -25.77 1.02 -6.09
CA PRO A 424 -24.72 2.03 -6.06
C PRO A 424 -25.22 3.35 -6.67
N PRO A 425 -24.90 4.50 -6.06
CA PRO A 425 -25.24 5.78 -6.64
C PRO A 425 -24.65 5.89 -8.05
N HIS A 426 -25.48 6.32 -9.00
CA HIS A 426 -25.01 6.63 -10.34
C HIS A 426 -24.16 7.90 -10.28
N ILE A 427 -22.89 7.80 -10.67
CA ILE A 427 -21.92 8.89 -10.57
C ILE A 427 -21.83 9.65 -11.90
N LEU A 428 -22.01 10.96 -11.86
CA LEU A 428 -21.70 11.86 -12.97
C LEU A 428 -20.19 12.12 -12.97
N ARG A 429 -19.50 11.56 -13.97
CA ARG A 429 -18.04 11.66 -14.11
C ARG A 429 -17.61 13.10 -14.34
N VAL A 430 -16.77 13.61 -13.45
CA VAL A 430 -16.07 14.90 -13.58
C VAL A 430 -14.72 14.70 -14.27
N ALA A 431 -13.94 13.70 -13.83
CA ALA A 431 -12.64 13.37 -14.43
C ALA A 431 -12.29 11.89 -14.26
N GLY A 432 -11.35 11.42 -15.08
CA GLY A 432 -10.66 10.14 -14.92
C GLY A 432 -9.37 10.24 -14.09
N HIS A 433 -8.81 9.08 -13.75
CA HIS A 433 -7.50 8.94 -13.13
C HIS A 433 -6.35 9.56 -13.93
N ASP A 434 -6.48 9.59 -15.25
CA ASP A 434 -5.54 10.11 -16.25
C ASP A 434 -5.87 11.52 -16.73
N GLU A 435 -6.92 12.14 -16.16
CA GLU A 435 -7.38 13.48 -16.52
C GLU A 435 -7.13 14.46 -15.38
N ASP A 436 -6.79 15.70 -15.76
CA ASP A 436 -6.85 16.82 -14.82
C ASP A 436 -8.30 17.17 -14.51
N LEU A 437 -8.52 17.66 -13.29
CA LEU A 437 -9.81 18.25 -12.96
C LEU A 437 -10.05 19.53 -13.79
N PRO A 438 -11.31 19.87 -14.07
CA PRO A 438 -11.69 21.15 -14.67
C PRO A 438 -11.11 22.34 -13.89
N ARG A 439 -10.86 23.49 -14.52
CA ARG A 439 -10.21 24.59 -13.81
C ARG A 439 -11.13 25.14 -12.71
N PRO A 440 -10.57 25.72 -11.65
CA PRO A 440 -11.39 26.35 -10.62
C PRO A 440 -12.30 27.43 -11.23
N GLY A 441 -13.59 27.40 -10.86
CA GLY A 441 -14.62 28.29 -11.43
C GLY A 441 -15.17 27.87 -12.80
N ASP A 442 -14.64 26.81 -13.44
CA ASP A 442 -15.22 26.28 -14.67
C ASP A 442 -16.59 25.64 -14.36
N LYS A 443 -17.59 26.02 -15.16
CA LYS A 443 -18.88 25.32 -15.17
C LYS A 443 -18.78 24.08 -16.05
N ILE A 444 -19.05 22.92 -15.46
CA ILE A 444 -19.00 21.63 -16.14
C ILE A 444 -20.43 21.22 -16.48
N THR A 445 -20.71 20.97 -17.76
CA THR A 445 -22.00 20.41 -18.17
C THR A 445 -21.91 18.89 -18.23
N LEU A 446 -22.61 18.22 -17.32
CA LEU A 446 -22.71 16.77 -17.25
C LEU A 446 -24.08 16.31 -17.75
N MET A 447 -24.14 15.15 -18.39
CA MET A 447 -25.38 14.62 -18.94
C MET A 447 -25.72 13.25 -18.37
N CYS A 448 -26.99 13.06 -17.99
CA CYS A 448 -27.52 11.76 -17.64
C CYS A 448 -28.99 11.65 -18.02
N ARG A 449 -29.38 10.55 -18.67
CA ARG A 449 -30.78 10.28 -19.09
C ARG A 449 -31.43 11.45 -19.86
N GLY A 450 -30.65 12.11 -20.72
CA GLY A 450 -31.12 13.27 -21.50
C GLY A 450 -31.31 14.56 -20.71
N LYS A 451 -30.96 14.59 -19.42
CA LYS A 451 -30.92 15.81 -18.60
C LYS A 451 -29.49 16.33 -18.49
N THR A 452 -29.35 17.64 -18.58
CA THR A 452 -28.09 18.38 -18.38
C THR A 452 -28.01 18.90 -16.95
N PHE A 453 -26.85 18.74 -16.33
CA PHE A 453 -26.52 19.26 -15.00
C PHE A 453 -25.32 20.18 -15.14
N GLU A 454 -25.48 21.43 -14.74
CA GLU A 454 -24.34 22.33 -14.57
C GLU A 454 -23.77 22.12 -13.16
N VAL A 455 -22.48 21.83 -13.11
CA VAL A 455 -21.73 21.64 -11.88
C VAL A 455 -20.69 22.75 -11.79
N ASP A 456 -20.68 23.43 -10.66
CA ASP A 456 -19.64 24.38 -10.26
C ASP A 456 -18.96 23.83 -9.00
N LEU A 457 -17.65 23.58 -9.08
CA LEU A 457 -16.85 23.09 -7.96
C LEU A 457 -16.28 24.24 -7.11
N GLY A 458 -16.54 25.49 -7.52
CA GLY A 458 -16.07 26.73 -6.91
C GLY A 458 -14.66 27.14 -7.34
N GLU A 459 -14.30 28.37 -6.99
CA GLU A 459 -13.01 28.97 -7.31
C GLU A 459 -11.89 28.53 -6.36
N HIS A 460 -10.65 28.52 -6.87
CA HIS A 460 -9.45 28.30 -6.08
C HIS A 460 -9.01 29.64 -5.50
N VAL A 461 -9.34 29.88 -4.23
CA VAL A 461 -8.83 31.04 -3.51
C VAL A 461 -7.47 30.67 -2.93
N SER A 462 -6.39 31.04 -3.62
CA SER A 462 -5.03 30.99 -3.07
C SER A 462 -4.92 32.02 -1.95
N THR A 463 -4.83 31.56 -0.72
CA THR A 463 -4.40 32.35 0.44
C THR A 463 -2.98 32.04 0.80
#